data_AF-A0A3S4NB70-F1
#
_entry.id   AF-A0A3S4NB70-F1
#
_cell.length_a   1.000
_cell.length_b   1.000
_cell.length_c   1.000
_cell.angle_alpha   90.00
_cell.angle_beta   90.00
_cell.angle_gamma   90.00
#
_symmetry.space_group_name_H-M   'P 1'
#
loop_
_entity.id
_entity.type
_entity.pdbx_description
1 polymer ?
#
loop_
_entity_poly.entity_id
_entity_poly.type
_entity_poly.pdbx_seq_one_letter_code
_entity_poly.pdbx_strand_id
1 'polypeptide(L)'
;MSKLSKFRSHIRFDEAAALLSRLIDEPVSIDQLVSLHELGWLPVFRPGLFELVKLTPAIPEDEYLEHARDGRYFVKPSDEGIQLCFGFYYPYTEAYAGPKRLIALHGQGGQIYALREPNTQEYLLATQSKESDPEIEQLLIATKDIYDIAEIANSSNIEPPRPCLSRKAECTYSDIDIFNFLPDTSVEKQAHTQQGRHIEDNQPPAFLLAISALLELCLDINSRRRTQELVISEIRDKYPDWKLSQSTLQKIFATANSAARAQGIPPKRAK
;
A
#
# COMPACT_ATOMS: atom_id res chain seq x y z
N MET A 1 -25.70 6.95 3.09
CA MET A 1 -25.28 5.87 2.15
C MET A 1 -25.76 6.20 0.74
N SER A 2 -24.83 6.39 -0.20
CA SER A 2 -25.12 6.67 -1.61
C SER A 2 -25.83 5.47 -2.28
N LYS A 3 -26.82 5.71 -3.14
CA LYS A 3 -27.62 4.67 -3.82
C LYS A 3 -26.78 3.71 -4.70
N LEU A 4 -25.55 4.08 -5.06
CA LEU A 4 -24.63 3.25 -5.85
C LEU A 4 -24.02 2.08 -5.08
N SER A 5 -23.85 2.19 -3.75
CA SER A 5 -23.23 1.11 -2.93
C SER A 5 -24.14 -0.10 -2.70
N LYS A 6 -25.42 -0.01 -3.09
CA LYS A 6 -26.36 -1.14 -2.97
C LYS A 6 -26.19 -2.21 -4.04
N PHE A 7 -25.41 -1.96 -5.11
CA PHE A 7 -25.44 -2.82 -6.30
C PHE A 7 -24.11 -3.44 -6.71
N ARG A 8 -22.95 -2.91 -6.28
CA ARG A 8 -21.64 -3.52 -6.56
C ARG A 8 -20.77 -3.50 -5.31
N SER A 9 -20.28 -4.67 -4.90
CA SER A 9 -19.31 -4.81 -3.81
C SER A 9 -17.90 -4.39 -4.25
N HIS A 10 -17.60 -4.53 -5.53
CA HIS A 10 -16.34 -4.20 -6.17
C HIS A 10 -16.56 -3.28 -7.37
N ILE A 11 -15.70 -2.27 -7.50
CA ILE A 11 -15.74 -1.26 -8.57
C ILE A 11 -14.36 -1.10 -9.20
N ARG A 12 -14.33 -0.59 -10.43
CA ARG A 12 -13.07 -0.31 -11.13
C ARG A 12 -12.35 0.92 -10.57
N PHE A 13 -11.07 1.07 -10.89
CA PHE A 13 -10.25 2.21 -10.42
C PHE A 13 -10.78 3.58 -10.88
N ASP A 14 -11.29 3.70 -12.10
CA ASP A 14 -11.89 4.93 -12.62
C ASP A 14 -13.18 5.28 -11.86
N GLU A 15 -14.04 4.30 -11.63
CA GLU A 15 -15.26 4.45 -10.82
C GLU A 15 -14.93 4.81 -9.36
N ALA A 16 -13.90 4.18 -8.79
CA ALA A 16 -13.43 4.42 -7.42
C ALA A 16 -12.84 5.83 -7.26
N ALA A 17 -12.03 6.29 -8.22
CA ALA A 17 -11.45 7.63 -8.20
C ALA A 17 -12.54 8.70 -8.29
N ALA A 18 -13.51 8.52 -9.18
CA ALA A 18 -14.67 9.41 -9.30
C ALA A 18 -15.54 9.41 -8.04
N LEU A 19 -15.72 8.24 -7.40
CA LEU A 19 -16.46 8.13 -6.14
C LEU A 19 -15.72 8.85 -5.00
N LEU A 20 -14.44 8.55 -4.80
CA LEU A 20 -13.64 9.16 -3.74
C LEU A 20 -13.60 10.69 -3.90
N SER A 21 -13.37 11.16 -5.13
CA SER A 21 -13.36 12.61 -5.42
C SER A 21 -14.63 13.32 -4.95
N ARG A 22 -15.79 12.70 -5.18
CA ARG A 22 -17.09 13.24 -4.75
C ARG A 22 -17.29 13.20 -3.24
N LEU A 23 -16.65 12.25 -2.54
CA LEU A 23 -16.81 12.07 -1.09
C LEU A 23 -15.92 13.02 -0.29
N ILE A 24 -14.78 13.44 -0.83
CA ILE A 24 -13.83 14.34 -0.16
C ILE A 24 -13.81 15.76 -0.76
N ASP A 25 -14.56 16.00 -1.83
CA ASP A 25 -14.61 17.28 -2.56
C ASP A 25 -13.23 17.74 -3.12
N GLU A 26 -12.38 16.78 -3.47
CA GLU A 26 -11.06 16.99 -4.07
C GLU A 26 -10.88 16.09 -5.31
N PRO A 27 -10.16 16.53 -6.35
CA PRO A 27 -9.91 15.68 -7.52
C PRO A 27 -8.95 14.54 -7.16
N VAL A 28 -9.41 13.30 -7.36
CA VAL A 28 -8.61 12.08 -7.20
C VAL A 28 -8.41 11.40 -8.55
N SER A 29 -7.16 11.06 -8.88
CA SER A 29 -6.80 10.30 -10.08
C SER A 29 -6.62 8.81 -9.81
N ILE A 30 -6.60 8.00 -10.88
CA ILE A 30 -6.28 6.57 -10.81
C ILE A 30 -4.88 6.36 -10.22
N ASP A 31 -3.89 7.15 -10.67
CA ASP A 31 -2.52 7.06 -10.18
C ASP A 31 -2.42 7.25 -8.67
N GLN A 32 -3.24 8.14 -8.09
CA GLN A 32 -3.28 8.33 -6.64
C GLN A 32 -3.85 7.11 -5.91
N LEU A 33 -4.85 6.43 -6.48
CA LEU A 33 -5.34 5.17 -5.93
C LEU A 33 -4.31 4.05 -6.03
N VAL A 34 -3.55 4.00 -7.13
CA VAL A 34 -2.42 3.06 -7.29
C VAL A 34 -1.36 3.35 -6.23
N SER A 35 -0.99 4.62 -6.00
CA SER A 35 -0.07 4.98 -4.93
C SER A 35 -0.59 4.57 -3.55
N LEU A 36 -1.90 4.73 -3.26
CA LEU A 36 -2.48 4.22 -2.01
C LEU A 36 -2.35 2.71 -1.89
N HIS A 37 -2.50 1.98 -2.99
CA HIS A 37 -2.29 0.52 -3.00
C HIS A 37 -0.82 0.17 -2.71
N GLU A 38 0.12 0.78 -3.43
CA GLU A 38 1.56 0.55 -3.28
C GLU A 38 2.08 0.92 -1.88
N LEU A 39 1.49 1.94 -1.26
CA LEU A 39 1.83 2.38 0.09
C LEU A 39 1.14 1.56 1.18
N GLY A 40 0.38 0.52 0.83
CA GLY A 40 -0.30 -0.36 1.79
C GLY A 40 -1.48 0.31 2.51
N TRP A 41 -2.16 1.24 1.85
CA TRP A 41 -3.39 1.88 2.33
C TRP A 41 -4.65 1.31 1.67
N LEU A 42 -4.52 0.72 0.48
CA LEU A 42 -5.66 0.24 -0.28
C LEU A 42 -5.46 -1.21 -0.72
N PRO A 43 -6.22 -2.17 -0.15
CA PRO A 43 -6.31 -3.51 -0.71
C PRO A 43 -6.98 -3.47 -2.08
N VAL A 44 -6.50 -4.30 -3.01
CA VAL A 44 -7.09 -4.43 -4.35
C VAL A 44 -7.41 -5.89 -4.62
N PHE A 45 -8.58 -6.12 -5.21
CA PHE A 45 -9.10 -7.44 -5.51
C PHE A 45 -8.71 -7.86 -6.92
N ARG A 46 -8.16 -9.05 -7.05
CA ARG A 46 -7.95 -9.73 -8.32
C ARG A 46 -9.02 -10.80 -8.52
N PRO A 47 -10.01 -10.57 -9.39
CA PRO A 47 -10.93 -11.61 -9.82
C PRO A 47 -10.19 -12.67 -10.63
N GLY A 48 -10.62 -13.92 -10.52
CA GLY A 48 -10.09 -15.03 -11.30
C GLY A 48 -10.48 -16.38 -10.71
N LEU A 49 -10.55 -17.40 -11.56
CA LEU A 49 -10.85 -18.75 -11.11
C LEU A 49 -9.55 -19.47 -10.74
N PHE A 50 -9.41 -19.85 -9.47
CA PHE A 50 -8.20 -20.47 -8.93
C PHE A 50 -8.54 -21.70 -8.10
N GLU A 51 -7.70 -22.73 -8.18
CA GLU A 51 -7.70 -23.87 -7.28
C GLU A 51 -6.79 -23.58 -6.07
N LEU A 52 -7.28 -23.83 -4.87
CA LEU A 52 -6.47 -23.84 -3.65
C LEU A 52 -5.79 -25.18 -3.49
N VAL A 53 -4.46 -25.14 -3.43
CA VAL A 53 -3.62 -26.30 -3.14
C VAL A 53 -2.98 -26.10 -1.78
N LYS A 54 -3.22 -27.01 -0.83
CA LYS A 54 -2.64 -26.90 0.50
C LYS A 54 -1.13 -27.07 0.42
N LEU A 55 -0.42 -26.20 1.14
CA LEU A 55 1.03 -26.20 1.24
C LEU A 55 1.44 -26.82 2.59
N THR A 56 2.53 -27.58 2.57
CA THR A 56 3.12 -28.20 3.77
C THR A 56 4.57 -27.78 3.93
N PRO A 57 5.12 -27.77 5.16
CA PRO A 57 6.54 -27.48 5.37
C PRO A 57 7.45 -28.35 4.50
N ALA A 58 8.40 -27.72 3.80
CA ALA A 58 9.42 -28.42 3.02
C ALA A 58 10.68 -28.76 3.84
N ILE A 59 10.83 -28.13 5.00
CA ILE A 59 11.92 -28.30 5.96
C ILE A 59 11.35 -28.85 7.29
N PRO A 60 12.20 -29.35 8.21
CA PRO A 60 11.76 -29.81 9.53
C PRO A 60 10.89 -28.77 10.25
N GLU A 61 9.89 -29.24 11.00
CA GLU A 61 8.83 -28.39 11.58
C GLU A 61 9.37 -27.29 12.50
N ASP A 62 10.35 -27.61 13.35
CA ASP A 62 10.95 -26.63 14.26
C ASP A 62 11.63 -25.47 13.50
N GLU A 63 12.40 -25.80 12.45
CA GLU A 63 13.08 -24.82 11.60
C GLU A 63 12.06 -24.02 10.75
N TYR A 64 11.01 -24.68 10.27
CA TYR A 64 9.90 -24.02 9.59
C TYR A 64 9.23 -22.99 10.49
N LEU A 65 8.95 -23.32 11.75
CA LEU A 65 8.30 -22.41 12.69
C LEU A 65 9.17 -21.19 13.01
N GLU A 66 10.50 -21.36 13.10
CA GLU A 66 11.44 -20.24 13.22
C GLU A 66 11.38 -19.30 12.02
N HIS A 67 11.45 -19.85 10.80
CA HIS A 67 11.35 -19.04 9.59
C HIS A 67 9.98 -18.40 9.38
N ALA A 68 8.89 -19.10 9.72
CA ALA A 68 7.53 -18.60 9.61
C ALA A 68 7.29 -17.41 10.56
N ARG A 69 7.93 -17.38 11.73
CA ARG A 69 7.91 -16.20 12.64
C ARG A 69 8.51 -14.96 12.00
N ASP A 70 9.48 -15.14 11.11
CA ASP A 70 10.08 -14.06 10.31
C ASP A 70 9.30 -13.78 9.01
N GLY A 71 8.15 -14.43 8.79
CA GLY A 71 7.35 -14.30 7.58
C GLY A 71 7.92 -15.04 6.36
N ARG A 72 8.85 -15.98 6.56
CA ARG A 72 9.46 -16.78 5.50
C ARG A 72 8.86 -18.19 5.51
N TYR A 73 8.11 -18.54 4.48
CA TYR A 73 7.41 -19.82 4.40
C TYR A 73 8.07 -20.75 3.40
N PHE A 74 8.88 -21.70 3.86
CA PHE A 74 9.50 -22.73 3.00
C PHE A 74 8.61 -23.97 2.92
N VAL A 75 7.99 -24.17 1.77
CA VAL A 75 6.84 -25.07 1.61
C VAL A 75 6.91 -25.92 0.35
N LYS A 76 6.11 -26.97 0.32
CA LYS A 76 5.86 -27.81 -0.86
C LYS A 76 4.35 -28.04 -1.02
N PRO A 77 3.84 -28.17 -2.26
CA PRO A 77 2.46 -28.59 -2.49
C PRO A 77 2.19 -29.95 -1.85
N SER A 78 1.03 -30.07 -1.21
CA SER A 78 0.50 -31.37 -0.79
C SER A 78 -0.42 -31.94 -1.85
N ASP A 79 -0.73 -33.22 -1.74
CA ASP A 79 -1.72 -33.90 -2.58
C ASP A 79 -3.17 -33.57 -2.13
N GLU A 80 -3.33 -32.82 -1.04
CA GLU A 80 -4.61 -32.40 -0.49
C GLU A 80 -5.00 -31.00 -1.01
N GLY A 81 -6.23 -30.88 -1.49
CA GLY A 81 -6.88 -29.59 -1.75
C GLY A 81 -7.32 -29.42 -3.20
N ILE A 82 -8.63 -29.41 -3.40
CA ILE A 82 -9.30 -28.92 -4.60
C ILE A 82 -10.50 -28.09 -4.10
N GLN A 83 -10.25 -26.82 -3.77
CA GLN A 83 -11.31 -25.82 -3.55
C GLN A 83 -11.15 -24.72 -4.58
N LEU A 84 -12.26 -24.16 -5.06
CA LEU A 84 -12.25 -23.10 -6.05
C LEU A 84 -12.42 -21.74 -5.39
N CYS A 85 -11.59 -20.78 -5.79
CA CYS A 85 -11.71 -19.37 -5.48
C CYS A 85 -11.97 -18.56 -6.74
N PHE A 86 -12.78 -17.52 -6.59
CA PHE A 86 -13.17 -16.56 -7.63
C PHE A 86 -12.39 -15.25 -7.56
N GLY A 87 -11.54 -15.10 -6.54
CA GLY A 87 -10.56 -14.04 -6.47
C GLY A 87 -9.92 -13.92 -5.09
N PHE A 88 -8.90 -13.08 -5.03
CA PHE A 88 -8.14 -12.81 -3.80
C PHE A 88 -7.71 -11.35 -3.76
N TYR A 89 -7.14 -10.93 -2.64
CA TYR A 89 -6.71 -9.55 -2.44
C TYR A 89 -5.19 -9.43 -2.43
N TYR A 90 -4.71 -8.35 -3.02
CA TYR A 90 -3.41 -7.78 -2.75
C TYR A 90 -3.51 -6.78 -1.58
N PRO A 91 -2.45 -6.61 -0.79
CA PRO A 91 -1.21 -7.38 -0.84
C PRO A 91 -1.41 -8.82 -0.31
N TYR A 92 -0.45 -9.71 -0.54
CA TYR A 92 -0.55 -11.13 -0.21
C TYR A 92 0.72 -11.62 0.52
N THR A 93 0.66 -12.84 1.04
CA THR A 93 1.85 -13.52 1.59
C THR A 93 2.62 -14.25 0.49
N GLU A 94 3.95 -14.20 0.53
CA GLU A 94 4.81 -15.00 -0.35
C GLU A 94 5.23 -16.31 0.33
N ALA A 95 5.24 -17.41 -0.42
CA ALA A 95 5.81 -18.68 0.03
C ALA A 95 6.83 -19.24 -0.98
N TYR A 96 7.86 -19.90 -0.47
CA TYR A 96 8.99 -20.42 -1.23
C TYR A 96 8.82 -21.92 -1.46
N ALA A 97 8.53 -22.32 -2.69
CA ALA A 97 8.48 -23.71 -3.13
C ALA A 97 9.69 -24.02 -4.03
N GLY A 98 10.79 -24.42 -3.38
CA GLY A 98 12.08 -24.56 -4.04
C GLY A 98 12.53 -23.22 -4.64
N PRO A 99 12.84 -23.13 -5.95
CA PRO A 99 13.23 -21.87 -6.59
C PRO A 99 12.05 -20.93 -6.89
N LYS A 100 10.80 -21.40 -6.75
CA LYS A 100 9.61 -20.62 -7.11
C LYS A 100 9.10 -19.85 -5.89
N ARG A 101 8.67 -18.60 -6.11
CA ARG A 101 7.90 -17.83 -5.14
C ARG A 101 6.44 -17.88 -5.54
N LEU A 102 5.60 -18.39 -4.66
CA LEU A 102 4.18 -18.57 -4.87
C LEU A 102 3.42 -17.48 -4.11
N ILE A 103 2.28 -17.07 -4.67
CA ILE A 103 1.27 -16.34 -3.90
C ILE A 103 0.64 -17.32 -2.91
N ALA A 104 0.62 -16.93 -1.64
CA ALA A 104 0.11 -17.74 -0.56
C ALA A 104 -1.03 -17.06 0.20
N LEU A 105 -2.05 -17.85 0.51
CA LEU A 105 -3.20 -17.48 1.32
C LEU A 105 -3.22 -18.31 2.61
N HIS A 106 -3.81 -17.77 3.66
CA HIS A 106 -3.84 -18.38 5.00
C HIS A 106 -5.24 -18.83 5.35
N GLY A 107 -5.37 -20.06 5.82
CA GLY A 107 -6.57 -20.57 6.47
C GLY A 107 -6.48 -20.51 7.99
N GLN A 108 -7.51 -21.03 8.64
CA GLN A 108 -7.54 -21.16 10.10
C GLN A 108 -6.42 -22.10 10.60
N GLY A 109 -5.93 -21.86 11.82
CA GLY A 109 -4.92 -22.70 12.45
C GLY A 109 -3.53 -22.67 11.80
N GLY A 110 -3.21 -21.62 11.04
CA GLY A 110 -1.89 -21.46 10.39
C GLY A 110 -1.72 -22.28 9.11
N GLN A 111 -2.81 -22.81 8.55
CA GLN A 111 -2.79 -23.48 7.26
C GLN A 111 -2.44 -22.48 6.15
N ILE A 112 -1.65 -22.93 5.16
CA ILE A 112 -1.22 -22.10 4.05
C ILE A 112 -1.56 -22.77 2.72
N TYR A 113 -1.96 -21.98 1.73
CA TYR A 113 -2.47 -22.46 0.44
C TYR A 113 -1.84 -21.67 -0.69
N ALA A 114 -1.49 -22.37 -1.78
CA ALA A 114 -1.14 -21.75 -3.05
C ALA A 114 -2.37 -21.64 -3.94
N LEU A 115 -2.32 -20.67 -4.87
CA LEU A 115 -3.29 -20.55 -5.95
C LEU A 115 -2.74 -21.19 -7.22
N ARG A 116 -3.54 -22.04 -7.85
CA ARG A 116 -3.24 -22.69 -9.13
C ARG A 116 -4.33 -22.39 -10.14
N GLU A 117 -3.97 -22.07 -11.37
CA GLU A 117 -4.96 -21.89 -12.44
C GLU A 117 -5.52 -23.26 -12.89
N PRO A 118 -6.85 -23.47 -12.87
CA PRO A 118 -7.44 -24.78 -13.18
C PRO A 118 -7.14 -25.27 -14.61
N ASN A 119 -7.06 -24.34 -15.56
CA ASN A 119 -6.93 -24.69 -16.98
C ASN A 119 -5.48 -25.07 -17.35
N THR A 120 -4.50 -24.33 -16.86
CA THR A 120 -3.07 -24.55 -17.16
C THR A 120 -2.39 -25.45 -16.14
N GLN A 121 -3.00 -25.63 -14.97
CA GLN A 121 -2.40 -26.29 -13.81
C GLN A 121 -1.11 -25.59 -13.33
N GLU A 122 -0.91 -24.33 -13.70
CA GLU A 122 0.23 -23.52 -13.28
C GLU A 122 -0.09 -22.77 -11.99
N TYR A 123 0.88 -22.72 -11.08
CA TYR A 123 0.76 -21.95 -9.86
C TYR A 123 0.94 -20.46 -10.15
N LEU A 124 0.14 -19.63 -9.50
CA LEU A 124 0.39 -18.19 -9.50
C LEU A 124 1.69 -17.89 -8.75
N LEU A 125 2.60 -17.25 -9.47
CA LEU A 125 3.88 -16.85 -8.93
C LEU A 125 3.80 -15.44 -8.35
N ALA A 126 4.49 -15.22 -7.25
CA ALA A 126 4.77 -13.88 -6.76
C ALA A 126 5.89 -13.30 -7.65
N THR A 127 5.52 -12.41 -8.57
CA THR A 127 6.44 -11.91 -9.60
C THR A 127 7.52 -11.01 -9.02
N GLN A 128 8.75 -11.11 -9.53
CA GLN A 128 9.81 -10.12 -9.28
C GLN A 128 9.89 -9.03 -10.37
N SER A 129 9.18 -9.18 -11.49
CA SER A 129 9.23 -8.28 -12.65
C SER A 129 7.89 -7.58 -12.89
N LYS A 130 7.94 -6.30 -13.29
CA LYS A 130 6.78 -5.45 -13.65
C LYS A 130 5.94 -6.00 -14.80
N GLU A 131 6.49 -6.90 -15.62
CA GLU A 131 5.84 -7.41 -16.84
C GLU A 131 4.74 -8.45 -16.60
N SER A 132 4.55 -8.95 -15.38
CA SER A 132 3.49 -9.92 -15.08
C SER A 132 2.63 -9.55 -13.88
N ASP A 133 2.79 -8.33 -13.36
CA ASP A 133 1.81 -7.78 -12.44
C ASP A 133 0.51 -7.54 -13.23
N PRO A 134 -0.66 -7.90 -12.69
CA PRO A 134 -1.91 -7.75 -13.40
C PRO A 134 -2.12 -6.28 -13.77
N GLU A 135 -2.54 -6.05 -15.01
CA GLU A 135 -2.92 -4.71 -15.46
C GLU A 135 -4.00 -4.14 -14.54
N ILE A 136 -3.98 -2.82 -14.29
CA ILE A 136 -4.93 -2.15 -13.38
C ILE A 136 -6.38 -2.43 -13.80
N GLU A 137 -6.62 -2.58 -15.10
CA GLU A 137 -7.90 -2.92 -15.70
C GLU A 137 -8.45 -4.28 -15.25
N GLN A 138 -7.57 -5.19 -14.83
CA GLN A 138 -7.91 -6.52 -14.31
C GLN A 138 -8.18 -6.50 -12.81
N LEU A 139 -7.91 -5.39 -12.12
CA LEU A 139 -8.06 -5.23 -10.69
C LEU A 139 -9.31 -4.42 -10.33
N LEU A 140 -9.87 -4.73 -9.17
CA LEU A 140 -11.05 -4.07 -8.62
C LEU A 140 -10.79 -3.58 -7.20
N ILE A 141 -11.56 -2.61 -6.75
CA ILE A 141 -11.50 -2.07 -5.39
C ILE A 141 -12.84 -2.34 -4.70
N ALA A 142 -12.80 -2.83 -3.46
CA ALA A 142 -14.02 -2.97 -2.69
C ALA A 142 -14.62 -1.59 -2.41
N THR A 143 -15.89 -1.39 -2.72
CA THR A 143 -16.54 -0.07 -2.57
C THR A 143 -16.52 0.41 -1.13
N LYS A 144 -16.55 -0.51 -0.15
CA LYS A 144 -16.41 -0.19 1.27
C LYS A 144 -15.08 0.50 1.58
N ASP A 145 -13.97 0.01 1.02
CA ASP A 145 -12.64 0.56 1.30
C ASP A 145 -12.54 2.03 0.85
N ILE A 146 -13.24 2.42 -0.22
CA ILE A 146 -13.32 3.83 -0.66
C ILE A 146 -14.08 4.70 0.33
N TYR A 147 -15.15 4.20 0.93
CA TYR A 147 -15.86 4.93 1.99
C TYR A 147 -14.99 5.08 3.24
N ASP A 148 -14.30 4.02 3.64
CA ASP A 148 -13.42 4.03 4.81
C ASP A 148 -12.26 5.03 4.60
N ILE A 149 -11.66 5.06 3.41
CA ILE A 149 -10.63 6.05 3.04
C ILE A 149 -11.20 7.48 3.03
N ALA A 150 -12.40 7.68 2.50
CA ALA A 150 -13.03 9.00 2.50
C ALA A 150 -13.33 9.50 3.92
N GLU A 151 -13.76 8.61 4.82
CA GLU A 151 -13.97 8.95 6.24
C GLU A 151 -12.66 9.34 6.90
N ILE A 152 -11.58 8.61 6.63
CA ILE A 152 -10.23 8.92 7.10
C ILE A 152 -9.78 10.30 6.58
N ALA A 153 -9.92 10.57 5.29
CA ALA A 153 -9.49 11.82 4.67
C ALA A 153 -10.25 13.05 5.19
N ASN A 154 -11.54 12.87 5.50
CA ASN A 154 -12.38 13.91 6.10
C ASN A 154 -12.19 14.05 7.62
N SER A 155 -11.46 13.13 8.26
CA SER A 155 -11.24 13.15 9.70
C SER A 155 -10.24 14.25 10.09
N SER A 156 -10.47 14.86 11.25
CA SER A 156 -9.55 15.85 11.83
C SER A 156 -8.36 15.22 12.57
N ASN A 157 -8.22 13.89 12.50
CA ASN A 157 -7.20 13.16 13.23
C ASN A 157 -5.81 13.42 12.61
N ILE A 158 -4.84 13.72 13.48
CA ILE A 158 -3.47 14.04 13.07
C ILE A 158 -2.75 12.79 12.54
N GLU A 159 -3.06 11.62 13.11
CA GLU A 159 -2.60 10.32 12.66
C GLU A 159 -3.80 9.43 12.35
N PRO A 160 -4.20 9.32 11.08
CA PRO A 160 -5.30 8.45 10.72
C PRO A 160 -4.91 6.98 10.93
N PRO A 161 -5.83 6.14 11.46
CA PRO A 161 -5.57 4.73 11.60
C PRO A 161 -5.32 4.09 10.22
N ARG A 162 -4.29 3.26 10.10
CA ARG A 162 -4.05 2.51 8.86
C ARG A 162 -5.19 1.49 8.64
N PRO A 163 -5.67 1.32 7.40
CA PRO A 163 -6.66 0.30 7.08
C PRO A 163 -6.13 -1.10 7.38
N CYS A 164 -7.01 -1.99 7.82
CA CYS A 164 -6.69 -3.41 7.90
C CYS A 164 -6.47 -3.95 6.49
N LEU A 165 -5.34 -4.60 6.22
CA LEU A 165 -5.02 -5.20 4.92
C LEU A 165 -5.43 -6.68 4.81
N SER A 166 -5.75 -7.32 5.94
CA SER A 166 -6.28 -8.68 5.93
C SER A 166 -7.70 -8.68 5.35
N ARG A 167 -7.87 -9.47 4.30
CA ARG A 167 -9.10 -9.61 3.51
C ARG A 167 -9.34 -11.08 3.23
N LYS A 168 -10.59 -11.49 3.44
CA LYS A 168 -11.05 -12.83 3.13
C LYS A 168 -11.09 -13.01 1.62
N ALA A 169 -10.51 -14.08 1.10
CA ALA A 169 -10.63 -14.46 -0.32
C ALA A 169 -12.05 -14.91 -0.65
N GLU A 170 -12.45 -14.73 -1.91
CA GLU A 170 -13.78 -15.14 -2.36
C GLU A 170 -13.73 -16.58 -2.87
N CYS A 171 -14.05 -17.55 -2.02
CA CYS A 171 -14.02 -18.98 -2.36
C CYS A 171 -15.39 -19.65 -2.27
N THR A 172 -15.58 -20.72 -3.06
CA THR A 172 -16.76 -21.61 -2.94
C THR A 172 -16.90 -22.12 -1.51
N TYR A 173 -18.14 -22.35 -1.06
CA TYR A 173 -18.50 -22.77 0.32
C TYR A 173 -17.48 -23.73 0.94
N SER A 174 -16.58 -23.17 1.75
CA SER A 174 -15.64 -23.89 2.58
C SER A 174 -16.02 -23.68 4.03
N ASP A 175 -15.83 -24.70 4.86
CA ASP A 175 -15.89 -24.56 6.32
C ASP A 175 -14.67 -23.78 6.88
N ILE A 176 -13.81 -23.28 5.99
CA ILE A 176 -12.51 -22.69 6.29
C ILE A 176 -12.44 -21.31 5.65
N ASP A 177 -12.36 -20.28 6.47
CA ASP A 177 -12.09 -18.92 5.99
C ASP A 177 -10.63 -18.79 5.52
N ILE A 178 -10.45 -18.32 4.29
CA ILE A 178 -9.15 -18.11 3.65
C ILE A 178 -8.89 -16.61 3.52
N PHE A 179 -7.68 -16.17 3.84
CA PHE A 179 -7.27 -14.77 3.88
C PHE A 179 -5.97 -14.54 3.12
N ASN A 180 -5.74 -13.33 2.63
CA ASN A 180 -4.45 -12.93 2.05
C ASN A 180 -3.30 -12.84 3.08
N PHE A 181 -3.64 -12.63 4.36
CA PHE A 181 -2.71 -12.60 5.49
C PHE A 181 -3.25 -13.38 6.69
N LEU A 182 -2.37 -13.73 7.62
CA LEU A 182 -2.76 -14.26 8.92
C LEU A 182 -3.69 -13.26 9.66
N PRO A 183 -4.85 -13.73 10.19
CA PRO A 183 -5.87 -12.86 10.75
C PRO A 183 -5.45 -12.01 11.98
N ASP A 184 -4.28 -12.24 12.58
CA ASP A 184 -3.79 -11.50 13.77
C ASP A 184 -2.42 -10.82 13.58
N THR A 185 -1.95 -10.68 12.34
CA THR A 185 -0.70 -9.92 12.09
C THR A 185 -0.97 -8.41 12.12
N SER A 186 -0.27 -7.70 13.01
CA SER A 186 -0.27 -6.23 13.06
C SER A 186 0.22 -5.63 11.75
N VAL A 187 -0.49 -4.64 11.22
CA VAL A 187 -0.20 -3.90 9.96
C VAL A 187 1.25 -3.39 9.88
N GLU A 188 1.88 -3.11 11.02
CA GLU A 188 3.27 -2.65 11.13
C GLU A 188 4.31 -3.71 10.75
N LYS A 189 4.04 -4.99 11.01
CA LYS A 189 4.92 -6.10 10.60
C LYS A 189 4.75 -6.46 9.12
N GLN A 190 3.61 -6.10 8.53
CA GLN A 190 3.21 -6.47 7.17
C GLN A 190 3.82 -5.56 6.09
N ALA A 191 4.19 -4.31 6.44
CA ALA A 191 4.87 -3.40 5.52
C ALA A 191 6.33 -3.82 5.21
N HIS A 192 6.97 -4.58 6.10
CA HIS A 192 8.36 -4.98 5.94
C HIS A 192 8.56 -6.16 4.97
N THR A 193 7.50 -6.89 4.61
CA THR A 193 7.60 -7.97 3.60
C THR A 193 7.55 -7.44 2.16
N GLN A 194 7.12 -6.19 1.96
CA GLN A 194 7.10 -5.53 0.64
C GLN A 194 8.28 -4.56 0.39
N GLN A 195 9.13 -4.31 1.38
CA GLN A 195 10.24 -3.34 1.28
C GLN A 195 11.45 -3.79 0.44
N GLY A 196 11.32 -4.87 -0.33
CA GLY A 196 12.25 -5.15 -1.42
C GLY A 196 12.01 -4.31 -2.69
N ARG A 197 10.84 -3.68 -2.82
CA ARG A 197 10.50 -2.77 -3.92
C ARG A 197 10.52 -1.34 -3.39
N HIS A 198 11.61 -0.62 -3.70
CA HIS A 198 11.78 0.84 -3.59
C HIS A 198 11.37 1.48 -2.24
N ILE A 199 12.30 1.51 -1.29
CA ILE A 199 12.54 2.73 -0.53
C ILE A 199 13.39 3.64 -1.44
N GLU A 200 12.80 4.13 -2.53
CA GLU A 200 13.20 5.44 -3.00
C GLU A 200 12.28 6.42 -2.30
N ASP A 201 12.87 7.45 -1.70
CA ASP A 201 12.20 8.54 -1.00
C ASP A 201 11.11 9.18 -1.87
N ASN A 202 9.93 8.56 -1.90
CA ASN A 202 8.74 9.09 -2.57
C ASN A 202 8.07 10.10 -1.63
N GLN A 203 8.81 11.17 -1.33
CA GLN A 203 8.21 12.38 -0.83
C GLN A 203 7.33 12.95 -1.97
N PRO A 204 6.10 13.42 -1.69
CA PRO A 204 5.17 13.85 -2.72
C PRO A 204 5.82 14.90 -3.64
N PRO A 205 5.45 15.01 -4.92
CA PRO A 205 6.10 15.92 -5.89
C PRO A 205 6.19 17.37 -5.40
N ALA A 206 5.17 17.81 -4.66
CA ALA A 206 5.12 19.11 -3.97
C ALA A 206 6.24 19.32 -2.94
N PHE A 207 6.69 18.25 -2.29
CA PHE A 207 7.76 18.24 -1.29
C PHE A 207 9.14 18.37 -1.94
N LEU A 208 9.40 17.64 -3.04
CA LEU A 208 10.65 17.75 -3.79
C LEU A 208 10.79 19.11 -4.49
N LEU A 209 9.69 19.66 -5.03
CA LEU A 209 9.67 21.01 -5.60
C LEU A 209 9.88 22.10 -4.53
N ALA A 210 9.30 21.92 -3.34
CA ALA A 210 9.54 22.82 -2.21
C ALA A 210 10.99 22.74 -1.70
N ILE A 211 11.59 21.54 -1.66
CA ILE A 211 13.02 21.36 -1.33
C ILE A 211 13.92 22.00 -2.38
N SER A 212 13.64 21.83 -3.67
CA SER A 212 14.45 22.42 -4.73
C SER A 212 14.42 23.95 -4.68
N ALA A 213 13.25 24.56 -4.45
CA ALA A 213 13.13 26.00 -4.24
C ALA A 213 13.85 26.49 -2.98
N LEU A 214 13.84 25.69 -1.91
CA LEU A 214 14.57 25.98 -0.67
C LEU A 214 16.08 25.94 -0.87
N LEU A 215 16.58 24.98 -1.63
CA LEU A 215 18.00 24.87 -1.98
C LEU A 215 18.43 26.03 -2.88
N GLU A 216 17.63 26.40 -3.87
CA GLU A 216 17.89 27.54 -4.76
C GLU A 216 17.98 28.86 -3.97
N LEU A 217 17.09 29.06 -2.98
CA LEU A 217 17.10 30.25 -2.12
C LEU A 217 18.23 30.24 -1.07
N CYS A 218 18.69 29.07 -0.63
CA CYS A 218 19.83 28.92 0.27
C CYS A 218 21.18 29.09 -0.43
N LEU A 219 21.27 28.72 -1.71
CA LEU A 219 22.46 28.83 -2.55
C LEU A 219 22.65 30.23 -3.16
N ASP A 220 21.64 31.10 -3.03
CA ASP A 220 21.71 32.49 -3.45
C ASP A 220 22.64 33.30 -2.51
N ILE A 221 23.84 33.59 -3.01
CA ILE A 221 25.00 34.17 -2.30
C ILE A 221 24.72 35.59 -1.75
N ASN A 222 23.64 36.24 -2.20
CA ASN A 222 23.28 37.61 -1.79
C ASN A 222 22.17 37.67 -0.71
N SER A 223 21.76 36.54 -0.12
CA SER A 223 20.59 36.51 0.77
C SER A 223 20.88 37.05 2.18
N ARG A 224 20.24 38.18 2.53
CA ARG A 224 20.08 38.67 3.92
C ARG A 224 19.35 37.61 4.76
N ARG A 225 19.45 37.69 6.11
CA ARG A 225 18.69 36.82 7.03
C ARG A 225 17.19 36.82 6.65
N ARG A 226 16.70 35.69 6.13
CA ARG A 226 15.28 35.51 5.76
C ARG A 226 14.55 34.75 6.87
N THR A 227 13.35 35.19 7.24
CA THR A 227 12.44 34.46 8.13
C THR A 227 11.58 33.48 7.33
N GLN A 228 11.07 32.43 7.98
CA GLN A 228 10.26 31.38 7.35
C GLN A 228 9.07 31.95 6.56
N GLU A 229 8.38 32.96 7.10
CA GLU A 229 7.25 33.62 6.42
C GLU A 229 7.66 34.34 5.13
N LEU A 230 8.84 34.97 5.13
CA LEU A 230 9.37 35.72 3.99
C LEU A 230 9.81 34.79 2.85
N VAL A 231 10.35 33.62 3.20
CA VAL A 231 10.71 32.58 2.21
C VAL A 231 9.45 31.94 1.62
N ILE A 232 8.41 31.73 2.43
CA ILE A 232 7.13 31.19 1.96
C ILE A 232 6.45 32.16 0.99
N SER A 233 6.47 33.47 1.25
CA SER A 233 5.94 34.46 0.30
C SER A 233 6.76 34.51 -0.99
N GLU A 234 8.10 34.52 -0.91
CA GLU A 234 8.95 34.56 -2.10
C GLU A 234 8.77 33.32 -3.02
N ILE A 235 8.62 32.11 -2.44
CA ILE A 235 8.36 30.89 -3.23
C ILE A 235 7.03 30.98 -3.95
N ARG A 236 5.99 31.50 -3.29
CA ARG A 236 4.65 31.64 -3.89
C ARG A 236 4.62 32.70 -4.98
N ASP A 237 5.35 33.80 -4.80
CA ASP A 237 5.42 34.89 -5.76
C ASP A 237 6.26 34.52 -7.00
N LYS A 238 7.34 33.74 -6.81
CA LYS A 238 8.24 33.31 -7.90
C LYS A 238 7.71 32.12 -8.69
N TYR A 239 6.88 31.27 -8.07
CA TYR A 239 6.31 30.05 -8.70
C TYR A 239 4.79 29.93 -8.47
N PRO A 240 3.97 30.81 -9.07
CA PRO A 240 2.52 30.83 -8.84
C PRO A 240 1.80 29.56 -9.33
N ASP A 241 2.35 28.85 -10.31
CA ASP A 241 1.75 27.67 -10.93
C ASP A 241 1.81 26.40 -10.06
N TRP A 242 2.61 26.40 -8.99
CA TRP A 242 2.86 25.19 -8.19
C TRP A 242 1.71 24.84 -7.23
N LYS A 243 0.66 25.66 -7.14
CA LYS A 243 -0.53 25.46 -6.29
C LYS A 243 -0.21 25.01 -4.85
N LEU A 244 0.95 25.39 -4.33
CA LEU A 244 1.38 25.05 -2.97
C LEU A 244 0.68 25.97 -1.96
N SER A 245 -0.13 25.38 -1.07
CA SER A 245 -0.76 26.15 0.00
C SER A 245 0.26 26.56 1.07
N GLN A 246 0.00 27.69 1.74
CA GLN A 246 0.84 28.19 2.83
C GLN A 246 1.00 27.15 3.96
N SER A 247 -0.07 26.40 4.27
CA SER A 247 -0.05 25.32 5.25
C SER A 247 0.87 24.17 4.84
N THR A 248 0.90 23.80 3.54
CA THR A 248 1.79 22.76 3.02
C THR A 248 3.24 23.19 3.14
N LEU A 249 3.57 24.42 2.75
CA LEU A 249 4.93 24.95 2.89
C LEU A 249 5.34 25.02 4.37
N GLN A 250 4.48 25.49 5.27
CA GLN A 250 4.76 25.52 6.71
C GLN A 250 5.04 24.14 7.30
N LYS A 251 4.27 23.11 6.92
CA LYS A 251 4.51 21.72 7.33
C LYS A 251 5.87 21.23 6.84
N ILE A 252 6.24 21.52 5.59
CA ILE A 252 7.54 21.13 5.00
C ILE A 252 8.70 21.78 5.77
N PHE A 253 8.62 23.07 6.08
CA PHE A 253 9.62 23.76 6.90
C PHE A 253 9.72 23.19 8.32
N ALA A 254 8.60 22.83 8.94
CA ALA A 254 8.59 22.22 10.26
C ALA A 254 9.27 20.84 10.24
N THR A 255 8.99 20.01 9.22
CA THR A 255 9.62 18.71 9.01
C THR A 255 11.12 18.84 8.75
N ALA A 256 11.54 19.78 7.90
CA ALA A 256 12.96 20.04 7.62
C ALA A 256 13.72 20.53 8.87
N ASN A 257 13.14 21.43 9.66
CA ASN A 257 13.72 21.89 10.92
C ASN A 257 13.80 20.77 11.97
N SER A 258 12.81 19.89 12.02
CA SER A 258 12.81 18.71 12.89
C SER A 258 13.92 17.73 12.50
N ALA A 259 14.08 17.45 11.20
CA ALA A 259 15.13 16.59 10.66
C ALA A 259 16.54 17.17 10.92
N ALA A 260 16.73 18.49 10.73
CA ALA A 260 17.99 19.15 11.04
C ALA A 260 18.37 19.06 12.54
N ARG A 261 17.37 19.16 13.43
CA ARG A 261 17.56 18.97 14.88
C ARG A 261 17.93 17.53 15.23
N ALA A 262 17.32 16.54 14.57
CA ALA A 262 17.60 15.12 14.78
C ALA A 262 19.03 14.73 14.35
N GLN A 263 19.61 15.45 13.37
CA GLN A 263 21.00 15.27 12.93
C GLN A 263 22.02 16.12 13.73
N GLY A 264 21.61 16.73 14.84
CA GLY A 264 22.50 17.49 15.72
C GLY A 264 22.93 18.86 15.18
N ILE A 265 22.31 19.36 14.11
CA ILE A 265 22.56 20.71 13.59
C ILE A 265 21.67 21.68 14.37
N PRO A 266 22.24 22.61 15.17
CA PRO A 266 21.42 23.49 15.99
C PRO A 266 20.61 24.45 15.09
N PRO A 267 19.37 24.79 15.46
CA PRO A 267 18.60 25.77 14.71
C PRO A 267 19.34 27.11 14.75
N LYS A 268 19.52 27.77 13.59
CA LYS A 268 19.92 29.18 13.57
C LYS A 268 18.83 29.96 14.31
N ARG A 269 19.15 30.37 15.55
CA ARG A 269 18.26 31.16 16.41
C ARG A 269 17.84 32.43 15.67
N ALA A 270 16.54 32.63 15.55
CA ALA A 270 15.96 33.91 15.18
C ALA A 270 16.30 34.93 16.28
N LYS A 271 16.99 36.00 15.88
CA LYS A 271 17.00 37.31 16.51
C LYS A 271 16.74 38.31 15.40
#